data_AF-A0A3P9H980-F1
#
_entry.id   AF-A0A3P9H980-F1
#
_cell.length_a   1.000
_cell.length_b   1.000
_cell.length_c   1.000
_cell.angle_alpha   90.00
_cell.angle_beta   90.00
_cell.angle_gamma   90.00
#
_symmetry.space_group_name_H-M   'P 1'
#
loop_
_entity.id
_entity.type
_entity.pdbx_description
1 polymer ?
#
loop_
_entity_poly.entity_id
_entity_poly.type
_entity_poly.pdbx_seq_one_letter_code
_entity_poly.pdbx_strand_id
1 'polypeptide(L)'
;MAATVSSEVFSDLQLLLKAPSKDVVKEVCIQSHSGPSRRLTDNTAAALSISAAQAAQLVQSLHTLSHHILFYNLSSPEQILSIFPETFHSSLKNLITKILLENSPAWRTGALDKQVSLPQLKDLDWRVDLVTGSDKVSRMSMPTCLVQLKLEDPCQSTDMESVSTVTVELRQTARNIRGAES
;
A
#
# COMPACT_ATOMS: atom_id res chain seq x y z
N MET A 1 -1.46 -3.08 18.49
CA MET A 1 -0.66 -1.98 19.07
C MET A 1 -0.05 -1.22 17.91
N ALA A 2 -0.43 0.04 17.70
CA ALA A 2 0.14 0.85 16.61
C ALA A 2 1.60 1.19 16.96
N ALA A 3 2.50 1.13 15.97
CA ALA A 3 3.89 1.51 16.16
C ALA A 3 3.97 2.94 16.72
N THR A 4 4.76 3.13 17.77
CA THR A 4 4.95 4.44 18.40
C THR A 4 5.78 5.31 17.46
N VAL A 5 5.23 6.45 17.04
CA VAL A 5 5.99 7.49 16.33
C VAL A 5 7.07 8.00 17.31
N SER A 6 8.33 8.06 16.85
CA SER A 6 9.46 8.43 17.70
C SER A 6 9.33 9.87 18.21
N SER A 7 9.81 10.15 19.44
CA SER A 7 9.71 11.49 20.05
C SER A 7 10.39 12.59 19.24
N GLU A 8 11.48 12.24 18.54
CA GLU A 8 12.25 13.12 17.67
C GLU A 8 11.40 13.73 16.55
N VAL A 9 10.46 12.95 16.01
CA VAL A 9 9.51 13.41 14.97
C VAL A 9 8.74 14.62 15.47
N PHE A 10 8.29 14.61 16.73
CA PHE A 10 7.52 15.71 17.28
C PHE A 10 8.37 16.92 17.62
N SER A 11 9.64 16.74 17.98
CA SER A 11 10.58 17.86 18.17
C SER A 11 10.78 18.63 16.87
N ASP A 12 10.93 17.93 15.74
CA ASP A 12 11.09 18.56 14.43
C ASP A 12 9.83 19.33 14.01
N LEU A 13 8.64 18.77 14.27
CA LEU A 13 7.37 19.41 13.95
C LEU A 13 7.18 20.76 14.64
N GLN A 14 7.83 21.00 15.78
CA GLN A 14 7.78 22.31 16.46
C GLN A 14 8.42 23.43 15.62
N LEU A 15 9.27 23.10 14.64
CA LEU A 15 9.84 24.08 13.70
C LEU A 15 8.76 24.76 12.85
N LEU A 16 7.59 24.15 12.68
CA LEU A 16 6.44 24.76 11.99
C LEU A 16 5.88 25.97 12.74
N LEU A 17 6.20 26.17 14.02
CA LEU A 17 5.84 27.40 14.75
C LEU A 17 6.54 28.64 14.20
N LYS A 18 7.64 28.47 13.46
CA LYS A 18 8.34 29.57 12.77
C LYS A 18 7.67 29.96 11.44
N ALA A 19 6.63 29.23 11.03
CA ALA A 19 5.96 29.51 9.77
C ALA A 19 5.28 30.89 9.79
N PRO A 20 5.39 31.66 8.69
CA PRO A 20 4.80 33.00 8.62
C PRO A 20 3.26 32.95 8.51
N SER A 21 2.68 31.83 8.08
CA SER A 21 1.24 31.65 7.97
C SER A 21 0.81 30.19 8.07
N LYS A 22 -0.49 29.96 8.30
CA LYS A 22 -1.11 28.63 8.30
C LYS A 22 -1.06 27.98 6.91
N ASP A 23 -1.07 28.78 5.85
CA ASP A 23 -1.01 28.29 4.47
C ASP A 23 0.35 27.68 4.15
N VAL A 24 1.45 28.28 4.65
CA VAL A 24 2.78 27.68 4.52
C VAL A 24 2.86 26.34 5.24
N VAL A 25 2.30 26.23 6.45
CA VAL A 25 2.22 24.95 7.17
C VAL A 25 1.44 23.92 6.38
N LYS A 26 0.29 24.30 5.80
CA LYS A 26 -0.54 23.42 4.97
C LYS A 26 0.23 22.91 3.75
N GLU A 27 0.90 23.81 3.03
CA GLU A 27 1.64 23.45 1.82
C GLU A 27 2.80 22.50 2.12
N VAL A 28 3.59 22.79 3.16
CA VAL A 28 4.71 21.92 3.57
C VAL A 28 4.21 20.55 4.01
N CYS A 29 3.12 20.47 4.77
CA CYS A 29 2.49 19.20 5.16
C CYS A 29 2.06 18.38 3.93
N ILE A 30 1.41 19.02 2.95
CA ILE A 30 0.92 18.33 1.75
C ILE A 30 2.06 17.83 0.88
N GLN A 31 3.05 18.68 0.62
CA GLN A 31 4.20 18.32 -0.22
C GLN A 31 5.07 17.24 0.44
N SER A 32 5.18 17.24 1.77
CA SER A 32 5.95 16.22 2.52
C SER A 32 5.36 14.82 2.43
N HIS A 33 4.06 14.66 2.14
CA HIS A 33 3.44 13.35 1.96
C HIS A 33 4.13 12.55 0.83
N SER A 34 4.49 13.22 -0.26
CA SER A 34 5.16 12.60 -1.43
C SER A 34 6.60 12.16 -1.15
N GLY A 35 7.17 12.54 0.00
CA GLY A 35 8.52 12.18 0.43
C GLY A 35 9.50 13.35 0.42
N PRO A 36 10.68 13.16 1.04
CA PRO A 36 11.73 14.16 1.05
C PRO A 36 12.27 14.39 -0.36
N SER A 37 12.31 15.65 -0.79
CA SER A 37 12.99 16.06 -2.01
C SER A 37 13.89 17.26 -1.74
N ARG A 38 14.97 17.39 -2.51
CA ARG A 38 15.90 18.52 -2.38
C ARG A 38 15.18 19.86 -2.59
N ARG A 39 14.32 19.94 -3.61
CA ARG A 39 13.51 21.14 -3.90
C ARG A 39 12.58 21.50 -2.74
N LEU A 40 11.87 20.51 -2.19
CA LEU A 40 10.99 20.73 -1.03
C LEU A 40 11.78 21.20 0.20
N THR A 41 12.94 20.59 0.44
CA THR A 41 13.83 20.94 1.55
C THR A 41 14.31 22.38 1.45
N ASP A 42 14.82 22.78 0.28
CA ASP A 42 15.31 24.14 0.02
C ASP A 42 14.17 25.17 0.15
N ASN A 43 12.99 24.88 -0.41
CA ASN A 43 11.81 25.73 -0.30
C ASN A 43 11.33 25.86 1.15
N THR A 44 11.32 24.77 1.91
CA THR A 44 10.91 24.75 3.32
C THR A 44 11.91 25.51 4.20
N ALA A 45 13.22 25.34 3.94
CA ALA A 45 14.28 26.08 4.62
C ALA A 45 14.13 27.59 4.42
N ALA A 46 13.87 28.03 3.18
CA ALA A 46 13.63 29.43 2.87
C ALA A 46 12.34 29.96 3.51
N ALA A 47 11.23 29.21 3.42
CA ALA A 47 9.93 29.63 3.92
C ALA A 47 9.88 29.76 5.45
N LEU A 48 10.59 28.89 6.17
CA LEU A 48 10.64 28.87 7.64
C LEU A 48 11.86 29.60 8.22
N SER A 49 12.77 30.09 7.37
CA SER A 49 14.05 30.69 7.77
C SER A 49 14.86 29.77 8.72
N ILE A 50 14.98 28.49 8.34
CA ILE A 50 15.73 27.46 9.10
C ILE A 50 16.87 26.87 8.26
N SER A 51 17.77 26.11 8.89
CA SER A 51 18.84 25.43 8.15
C SER A 51 18.29 24.31 7.26
N ALA A 52 18.99 24.01 6.16
CA ALA A 52 18.61 22.93 5.23
C ALA A 52 18.54 21.55 5.93
N ALA A 53 19.42 21.30 6.91
CA ALA A 53 19.39 20.07 7.70
C ALA A 53 18.09 19.95 8.53
N GLN A 54 17.69 21.02 9.21
CA GLN A 54 16.44 21.06 9.97
C GLN A 54 15.21 20.95 9.07
N ALA A 55 15.24 21.57 7.89
CA ALA A 55 14.16 21.44 6.92
C ALA A 55 14.03 20.00 6.41
N ALA A 56 15.14 19.30 6.16
CA ALA A 56 15.13 17.91 5.73
C ALA A 56 14.52 17.00 6.82
N GLN A 57 14.92 17.20 8.07
CA GLN A 57 14.35 16.49 9.22
C GLN A 57 12.86 16.76 9.38
N LEU A 58 12.43 18.02 9.29
CA LEU A 58 11.01 18.38 9.35
C LEU A 58 10.19 17.69 8.26
N VAL A 59 10.65 17.73 7.01
CA VAL A 59 9.98 17.08 5.87
C VAL A 59 9.90 15.58 6.08
N GLN A 60 10.98 14.95 6.55
CA GLN A 60 11.00 13.52 6.86
C GLN A 60 10.04 13.16 7.99
N SER A 61 9.98 13.98 9.03
CA SER A 61 9.11 13.82 10.19
C SER A 61 7.62 13.96 9.80
N LEU A 62 7.29 14.94 8.95
CA LEU A 62 5.96 15.08 8.36
C LEU A 62 5.58 13.90 7.45
N HIS A 63 6.51 13.48 6.60
CA HIS A 63 6.32 12.32 5.74
C HIS A 63 5.98 11.07 6.57
N THR A 64 6.78 10.80 7.59
CA THR A 64 6.62 9.66 8.49
C THR A 64 5.28 9.69 9.22
N LEU A 65 4.87 10.86 9.74
CA LEU A 65 3.57 11.04 10.39
C LEU A 65 2.41 10.82 9.42
N SER A 66 2.48 11.39 8.21
CA SER A 66 1.42 11.24 7.20
C SER A 66 1.22 9.78 6.79
N HIS A 67 2.31 9.04 6.57
CA HIS A 67 2.26 7.62 6.21
C HIS A 67 1.79 6.75 7.38
N HIS A 68 2.19 7.07 8.62
CA HIS A 68 1.70 6.37 9.80
C HIS A 68 0.17 6.46 9.92
N ILE A 69 -0.39 7.66 9.76
CA ILE A 69 -1.84 7.89 9.82
C ILE A 69 -2.57 7.15 8.70
N LEU A 70 -2.04 7.18 7.48
CA LEU A 70 -2.62 6.46 6.34
C LEU A 70 -2.56 4.95 6.54
N PHE A 71 -1.42 4.43 6.99
CA PHE A 71 -1.18 3.01 7.20
C PHE A 71 -2.08 2.42 8.28
N TYR A 72 -2.23 3.12 9.41
CA TYR A 72 -3.14 2.70 10.49
C TYR A 72 -4.60 3.15 10.28
N ASN A 73 -4.89 3.78 9.13
CA ASN A 73 -6.21 4.24 8.75
C ASN A 73 -6.91 5.13 9.80
N LEU A 74 -6.14 6.02 10.43
CA LEU A 74 -6.67 6.90 11.47
C LEU A 74 -7.58 7.95 10.83
N SER A 75 -8.88 7.85 11.13
CA SER A 75 -9.94 8.56 10.39
C SER A 75 -10.71 9.55 11.26
N SER A 76 -10.42 9.60 12.56
CA SER A 76 -10.99 10.58 13.48
C SER A 76 -9.94 11.54 14.05
N PRO A 77 -10.33 12.79 14.40
CA PRO A 77 -9.43 13.73 15.05
C PRO A 77 -8.85 13.20 16.35
N GLU A 78 -9.67 12.51 17.16
CA GLU A 78 -9.29 11.97 18.46
C GLU A 78 -8.18 10.91 18.34
N GLN A 79 -8.28 10.02 17.34
CA GLN A 79 -7.26 9.02 17.04
C GLN A 79 -5.93 9.67 16.69
N ILE A 80 -5.93 10.69 15.83
CA ILE A 80 -4.72 11.38 15.43
C ILE A 80 -4.12 12.19 16.59
N LEU A 81 -4.96 12.90 17.35
CA LEU A 81 -4.53 13.68 18.50
C LEU A 81 -3.89 12.82 19.59
N SER A 82 -4.33 11.57 19.77
CA SER A 82 -3.74 10.63 20.72
C SER A 82 -2.29 10.21 20.40
N ILE A 83 -1.83 10.45 19.17
CA ILE A 83 -0.45 10.17 18.76
C ILE A 83 0.50 11.27 19.24
N PHE A 84 0.00 12.50 19.41
CA PHE A 84 0.83 13.63 19.81
C PHE A 84 1.16 13.57 21.30
N PRO A 85 2.40 13.91 21.70
CA PRO A 85 2.74 14.09 23.10
C PRO A 85 1.87 15.17 23.77
N GLU A 86 1.57 15.00 25.06
CA GLU A 86 0.80 16.00 25.82
C GLU A 86 1.50 17.36 25.88
N THR A 87 2.84 17.37 25.83
CA THR A 87 3.70 18.56 25.80
C THR A 87 3.69 19.30 24.46
N PHE A 88 3.03 18.77 23.43
CA PHE A 88 3.02 19.37 22.11
C PHE A 88 2.02 20.53 22.00
N HIS A 89 2.41 21.59 21.28
CA HIS A 89 1.64 22.82 21.14
C HIS A 89 0.22 22.57 20.59
N SER A 90 -0.80 22.96 21.36
CA SER A 90 -2.20 22.59 21.13
C SER A 90 -2.76 23.10 19.79
N SER A 91 -2.53 24.36 19.45
CA SER A 91 -3.00 24.93 18.19
C SER A 91 -2.33 24.29 16.97
N LEU A 92 -1.05 23.90 17.10
CA LEU A 92 -0.30 23.31 16.01
C LEU A 92 -0.73 21.85 15.77
N LYS A 93 -0.89 21.03 16.82
CA LYS A 93 -1.41 19.66 16.64
C LYS A 93 -2.80 19.65 16.04
N ASN A 94 -3.67 20.58 16.45
CA ASN A 94 -5.01 20.70 15.88
C ASN A 94 -4.97 21.09 14.39
N LEU A 95 -4.07 22.02 14.01
CA LEU A 95 -3.87 22.40 12.62
C LEU A 95 -3.35 21.25 11.76
N ILE A 96 -2.30 20.57 12.23
CA ILE A 96 -1.70 19.42 11.55
C ILE A 96 -2.74 18.30 11.40
N THR A 97 -3.46 17.96 12.47
CA THR A 97 -4.54 16.96 12.45
C THR A 97 -5.59 17.28 11.41
N LYS A 98 -6.03 18.55 11.35
CA LYS A 98 -7.00 19.02 10.36
C LYS A 98 -6.48 18.86 8.93
N ILE A 99 -5.24 19.29 8.65
CA ILE A 99 -4.63 19.17 7.32
C ILE A 99 -4.52 17.71 6.89
N LEU A 100 -4.07 16.83 7.79
CA LEU A 100 -3.88 15.41 7.50
C LEU A 100 -5.22 14.72 7.22
N LEU A 101 -6.27 15.01 8.00
CA LEU A 101 -7.61 14.46 7.75
C LEU A 101 -8.19 14.94 6.41
N GLU A 102 -8.06 16.24 6.09
CA GLU A 102 -8.55 16.82 4.83
C GLU A 102 -7.93 16.15 3.60
N ASN A 103 -6.64 15.81 3.66
CA ASN A 103 -5.93 15.24 2.50
C ASN A 103 -5.87 13.71 2.48
N SER A 104 -6.15 13.05 3.62
CA SER A 104 -6.06 11.59 3.74
C SER A 104 -6.87 10.80 2.70
N PRO A 105 -8.09 11.20 2.26
CA PRO A 105 -8.82 10.44 1.25
C PRO A 105 -8.10 10.46 -0.10
N ALA A 106 -7.61 11.62 -0.53
CA ALA A 106 -6.91 11.77 -1.80
C ALA A 106 -5.60 10.98 -1.83
N TRP A 107 -4.83 11.01 -0.74
CA TRP A 107 -3.60 10.23 -0.60
C TRP A 107 -3.85 8.73 -0.61
N ARG A 108 -4.92 8.28 0.06
CA ARG A 108 -5.30 6.87 0.08
C ARG A 108 -5.69 6.38 -1.30
N THR A 109 -6.51 7.15 -2.03
CA THR A 109 -6.86 6.82 -3.42
C THR A 109 -5.61 6.76 -4.30
N GLY A 110 -4.69 7.74 -4.18
CA GLY A 110 -3.43 7.72 -4.94
C GLY A 110 -2.50 6.57 -4.55
N ALA A 111 -2.54 6.10 -3.30
CA ALA A 111 -1.78 4.92 -2.87
C ALA A 111 -2.39 3.62 -3.41
N LEU A 112 -3.73 3.52 -3.46
CA LEU A 112 -4.45 2.39 -4.04
C LEU A 112 -4.27 2.32 -5.57
N ASP A 113 -4.23 3.46 -6.24
CA ASP A 113 -3.98 3.54 -7.69
C ASP A 113 -2.57 3.05 -8.06
N LYS A 114 -1.59 3.30 -7.20
CA LYS A 114 -0.21 2.80 -7.32
C LYS A 114 -0.02 1.40 -6.76
N GLN A 115 -1.06 0.77 -6.23
CA GLN A 115 -0.97 -0.56 -5.67
C GLN A 115 -0.75 -1.54 -6.81
N VAL A 116 0.41 -2.21 -6.81
CA VAL A 116 0.70 -3.32 -7.73
C VAL A 116 -0.38 -4.38 -7.53
N SER A 117 -1.28 -4.48 -8.49
CA SER A 117 -2.31 -5.51 -8.51
C SER A 117 -1.72 -6.84 -8.96
N LEU A 118 -2.08 -7.91 -8.26
CA LEU A 118 -1.70 -9.27 -8.66
C LEU A 118 -2.34 -9.63 -10.01
N PRO A 119 -1.72 -10.54 -10.79
CA PRO A 119 -2.35 -11.07 -11.99
C PRO A 119 -3.74 -11.63 -11.67
N GLN A 120 -4.73 -11.24 -12.46
CA GLN A 120 -6.13 -11.64 -12.29
C GLN A 120 -6.48 -12.79 -13.23
N LEU A 121 -7.13 -13.83 -12.72
CA LEU A 121 -7.70 -14.88 -13.56
C LEU A 121 -8.93 -14.33 -14.30
N LYS A 122 -8.83 -14.24 -15.62
CA LYS A 122 -9.93 -13.79 -16.50
C LYS A 122 -10.81 -14.93 -16.96
N ASP A 123 -10.19 -16.08 -17.24
CA ASP A 123 -10.90 -17.18 -17.84
C ASP A 123 -10.29 -18.53 -17.44
N LEU A 124 -11.14 -19.54 -17.39
CA LEU A 124 -10.77 -20.92 -17.06
C LEU A 124 -11.51 -21.85 -18.01
N ASP A 125 -10.75 -22.46 -18.91
CA ASP A 125 -11.20 -23.51 -19.81
C ASP A 125 -10.66 -24.86 -19.31
N TRP A 126 -11.46 -25.92 -19.32
CA TRP A 126 -10.98 -27.26 -18.98
C TRP A 126 -11.54 -28.31 -19.93
N ARG A 127 -10.76 -29.37 -20.14
CA ARG A 127 -11.19 -30.54 -20.90
C ARG A 127 -10.68 -31.82 -20.26
N VAL A 128 -11.44 -32.90 -20.40
CA VAL A 128 -11.07 -34.22 -19.91
C VAL A 128 -10.73 -35.10 -21.10
N ASP A 129 -9.48 -35.53 -21.14
CA ASP A 129 -8.96 -36.40 -22.18
C ASP A 129 -8.76 -37.82 -21.59
N LEU A 130 -9.00 -38.84 -22.41
CA LEU A 130 -8.68 -40.23 -22.09
C LEU A 130 -7.30 -40.53 -22.67
N VAL A 131 -6.28 -40.60 -21.82
CA VAL A 131 -4.91 -40.93 -22.23
C VAL A 131 -4.58 -42.38 -21.89
N THR A 132 -3.83 -43.05 -22.75
CA THR A 132 -3.38 -44.42 -22.45
C THR A 132 -2.30 -44.35 -21.37
N GLY A 133 -2.56 -44.98 -20.22
CA GLY A 133 -1.61 -44.95 -19.10
C GLY A 133 -0.30 -45.66 -19.45
N SER A 134 0.82 -44.98 -19.19
CA SER A 134 2.17 -45.52 -19.43
C SER A 134 2.64 -46.48 -18.35
N ASP A 135 2.11 -46.37 -17.13
CA ASP A 135 2.65 -47.05 -15.94
C ASP A 135 1.91 -48.36 -15.57
N LYS A 136 0.88 -48.74 -16.34
CA LYS A 136 0.11 -49.98 -16.10
C LYS A 136 0.38 -51.00 -17.21
N VAL A 137 0.79 -52.21 -16.80
CA VAL A 137 1.00 -53.40 -17.68
C VAL A 137 -0.24 -53.73 -18.53
N SER A 138 -1.42 -53.33 -18.06
CA SER A 138 -2.65 -53.26 -18.86
C SER A 138 -2.80 -51.82 -19.36
N ARG A 139 -2.82 -51.61 -20.69
CA ARG A 139 -3.00 -50.31 -21.37
C ARG A 139 -4.38 -49.69 -21.07
N MET A 140 -4.65 -49.37 -19.81
CA MET A 140 -5.92 -48.79 -19.37
C MET A 140 -5.96 -47.32 -19.77
N SER A 141 -7.10 -46.88 -20.31
CA SER A 141 -7.39 -45.47 -20.49
C SER A 141 -7.55 -44.81 -19.11
N MET A 142 -6.75 -43.79 -18.84
CA MET A 142 -6.81 -43.00 -17.62
C MET A 142 -7.35 -41.61 -17.96
N PRO A 143 -8.37 -41.12 -17.22
CA PRO A 143 -8.85 -39.76 -17.42
C PRO A 143 -7.80 -38.77 -16.92
N THR A 144 -7.47 -37.78 -17.76
CA THR A 144 -6.64 -36.63 -17.40
C THR A 144 -7.42 -35.35 -17.67
N CYS A 145 -7.31 -34.35 -16.79
CA CYS A 145 -7.97 -33.07 -16.95
C CYS A 145 -6.93 -32.01 -17.32
N LEU A 146 -7.06 -31.42 -18.49
CA LEU A 146 -6.26 -30.27 -18.91
C LEU A 146 -7.03 -29.00 -18.56
N VAL A 147 -6.42 -28.15 -17.75
CA VAL A 147 -6.97 -26.85 -17.32
C VAL A 147 -6.14 -25.75 -17.94
N GLN A 148 -6.78 -24.83 -18.63
CA GLN A 148 -6.19 -23.65 -19.24
C GLN A 148 -6.69 -22.40 -18.49
N LEU A 149 -5.75 -21.67 -17.90
CA LEU A 149 -5.99 -20.47 -17.10
C LEU A 149 -5.52 -19.26 -17.91
N LYS A 150 -6.41 -18.31 -18.19
CA LYS A 150 -6.05 -17.02 -18.80
C LYS A 150 -5.89 -15.98 -17.69
N LEU A 151 -4.68 -15.47 -17.53
CA LEU A 151 -4.28 -14.51 -16.51
C LEU A 151 -4.02 -13.16 -17.18
N GLU A 152 -4.59 -12.09 -16.66
CA GLU A 152 -4.26 -10.72 -17.05
C GLU A 152 -3.33 -10.11 -16.00
N ASP A 153 -2.23 -9.52 -16.44
CA ASP A 153 -1.35 -8.75 -15.56
C ASP A 153 -1.67 -7.25 -15.66
N PRO A 154 -2.40 -6.68 -14.68
CA PRO A 154 -2.75 -5.27 -14.66
C PRO A 154 -1.55 -4.32 -14.50
N CYS A 155 -0.36 -4.84 -14.17
CA CYS A 155 0.84 -4.03 -14.01
C CYS A 155 1.58 -3.73 -15.33
N GLN A 156 1.17 -4.36 -16.45
CA GLN A 156 1.76 -4.14 -17.77
C GLN A 156 1.08 -2.97 -18.49
N SER A 157 1.53 -1.76 -18.18
CA SER A 157 1.10 -0.54 -18.89
C SER A 157 1.84 -0.41 -20.22
N THR A 158 1.30 -0.91 -21.33
CA THR A 158 1.46 -0.40 -22.72
C THR A 158 0.63 -1.26 -23.69
N ASP A 159 -0.49 -0.73 -24.19
CA ASP A 159 -1.20 -0.94 -25.49
C ASP A 159 -1.33 -2.35 -26.13
N MET A 160 -1.00 -3.42 -25.43
CA MET A 160 -1.16 -4.81 -25.87
C MET A 160 -1.85 -5.59 -24.75
N GLU A 161 -2.96 -6.26 -25.10
CA GLU A 161 -3.73 -7.14 -24.23
C GLU A 161 -2.80 -8.20 -23.60
N SER A 162 -2.34 -7.94 -22.38
CA SER A 162 -1.28 -8.71 -21.70
C SER A 162 -1.90 -9.92 -21.00
N VAL A 163 -2.51 -10.80 -21.79
CA VAL A 163 -3.14 -12.04 -21.32
C VAL A 163 -2.15 -13.19 -21.46
N SER A 164 -1.65 -13.69 -20.33
CA SER A 164 -0.85 -14.90 -20.25
C SER A 164 -1.75 -16.13 -20.13
N THR A 165 -1.43 -17.19 -20.85
CA THR A 165 -2.16 -18.47 -20.78
C THR A 165 -1.29 -19.53 -20.13
N VAL A 166 -1.80 -20.18 -19.08
CA VAL A 166 -1.13 -21.28 -18.36
C VAL A 166 -1.96 -22.55 -18.50
N THR A 167 -1.36 -23.62 -19.04
CA THR A 167 -2.02 -24.93 -19.16
C THR A 167 -1.43 -25.90 -18.14
N VAL A 168 -2.29 -26.55 -17.36
CA VAL A 168 -1.94 -27.50 -16.29
C VAL A 168 -2.64 -28.82 -16.55
N GLU A 169 -1.91 -29.93 -16.40
CA GLU A 169 -2.48 -31.27 -16.41
C GLU A 169 -2.75 -31.73 -14.96
N LEU A 170 -4.01 -32.08 -14.68
CA LEU A 170 -4.47 -32.61 -13.40
C LEU A 170 -4.87 -34.08 -13.57
N ARG A 171 -4.31 -34.94 -12.72
CA ARG A 171 -4.65 -36.37 -12.69
C ARG A 171 -5.36 -36.71 -11.39
N GLN A 172 -6.36 -37.58 -11.47
CA GLN A 172 -7.04 -38.07 -10.28
C GLN A 172 -6.11 -38.99 -9.48
N THR A 173 -5.69 -38.56 -8.30
CA THR A 173 -5.07 -39.46 -7.32
C THR A 173 -6.18 -40.20 -6.57
N ALA A 174 -6.14 -41.52 -6.53
CA ALA A 174 -7.12 -42.33 -5.81
C ALA A 174 -7.09 -41.99 -4.30
N ARG A 175 -8.04 -41.17 -3.84
CA ARG A 175 -8.40 -41.10 -2.42
C ARG A 175 -9.36 -42.25 -2.15
N ASN A 176 -8.90 -43.20 -1.34
CA ASN A 176 -9.72 -44.28 -0.82
C ASN A 176 -10.77 -43.67 0.11
N ILE A 177 -11.96 -43.34 -0.41
CA ILE A 177 -13.11 -42.99 0.44
C ILE A 177 -13.70 -44.31 0.94
N ARG A 178 -13.00 -44.97 1.87
CA ARG A 178 -13.54 -46.09 2.62
C ARG A 178 -14.13 -45.52 3.90
N GLY A 179 -15.45 -45.27 3.89
CA GLY A 179 -16.16 -44.82 5.07
C GLY A 179 -17.55 -44.29 4.75
N ALA A 180 -18.48 -45.20 4.41
CA ALA A 180 -19.91 -45.10 4.72
C ALA A 180 -20.65 -46.29 4.07
N GLU A 181 -20.47 -47.47 4.63
CA GLU A 181 -21.55 -48.46 4.64
C GLU A 181 -22.05 -48.51 6.08
N SER A 182 -23.33 -48.18 6.26
CA SER A 182 -24.11 -48.38 7.49
C SER A 182 -25.46 -48.91 7.06
#